data_AF-A0A8H4IYX9-F1
#
_entry.id   AF-A0A8H4IYX9-F1
#
_cell.length_a   1.000
_cell.length_b   1.000
_cell.length_c   1.000
_cell.angle_alpha   90.00
_cell.angle_beta   90.00
_cell.angle_gamma   90.00
#
_symmetry.space_group_name_H-M   'P 1'
#
loop_
_entity.id
_entity.type
_entity.pdbx_description
1 polymer ?
#
loop_
_entity_poly.entity_id
_entity_poly.type
_entity_poly.pdbx_seq_one_letter_code
_entity_poly.pdbx_strand_id
1 'polypeptide(L)'
;MENNDLALKAALAADLERLQFVLLTVLDSEHGREMVEDELMVLEGVGHAAKKDTRKVDAASTTKRKRLDWCEQCDGEFDAAANQLGACVWHTGCLRVCWEDGFWCETGEDVDTRENRDQFPEGFRWTCCNGQGDAEGCMVGFHTASVSSEKKSKF
;
A
#
# COMPACT_ATOMS: atom_id res chain seq x y z
N MET A 1 -17.19 -29.05 3.40
CA MET A 1 -16.57 -27.69 3.44
C MET A 1 -15.51 -27.56 4.52
N GLU A 2 -15.26 -28.58 5.36
CA GLU A 2 -14.30 -28.50 6.47
C GLU A 2 -12.81 -28.66 6.06
N ASN A 3 -12.52 -29.34 4.94
CA ASN A 3 -11.13 -29.59 4.52
C ASN A 3 -10.36 -28.34 4.07
N ASN A 4 -11.04 -27.38 3.44
CA ASN A 4 -10.39 -26.12 3.02
C ASN A 4 -10.04 -25.24 4.23
N ASP A 5 -10.86 -25.29 5.28
CA ASP A 5 -10.62 -24.55 6.52
C ASP A 5 -9.43 -25.14 7.30
N LEU A 6 -9.27 -26.47 7.28
CA LEU A 6 -8.12 -27.14 7.89
C LEU A 6 -6.81 -26.81 7.17
N ALA A 7 -6.82 -26.83 5.84
CA ALA A 7 -5.65 -26.49 5.03
C ALA A 7 -5.22 -25.03 5.24
N LEU A 8 -6.18 -24.10 5.31
CA LEU A 8 -5.93 -22.69 5.60
C LEU A 8 -5.31 -22.50 6.99
N LYS A 9 -5.87 -23.15 8.02
CA LYS A 9 -5.34 -23.11 9.39
C LYS A 9 -3.93 -23.69 9.47
N ALA A 10 -3.66 -24.78 8.76
CA ALA A 10 -2.33 -25.39 8.72
C ALA A 10 -1.29 -24.49 8.03
N ALA A 11 -1.67 -23.78 6.97
CA ALA A 11 -0.81 -22.81 6.30
C ALA A 11 -0.48 -21.62 7.20
N LEU A 12 -1.48 -21.07 7.91
CA LEU A 12 -1.29 -19.93 8.83
C LEU A 12 -0.45 -20.27 10.07
N ALA A 13 -0.48 -21.54 10.52
CA ALA A 13 0.30 -22.01 11.66
C ALA A 13 1.68 -22.57 11.28
N ALA A 14 2.02 -22.64 9.99
CA ALA A 14 3.28 -23.17 9.53
C ALA A 14 4.44 -22.19 9.82
N ASP A 15 5.59 -22.74 10.18
CA ASP A 15 6.83 -21.98 10.30
C ASP A 15 7.44 -21.66 8.92
N LEU A 16 8.42 -20.76 8.92
CA LEU A 16 9.06 -20.28 7.68
C LEU A 16 9.72 -21.41 6.88
N GLU A 17 10.39 -22.35 7.55
CA GLU A 17 11.07 -23.46 6.89
C GLU A 17 10.08 -24.35 6.14
N ARG A 18 8.93 -24.62 6.77
CA ARG A 18 7.87 -25.43 6.19
C ARG A 18 7.15 -24.72 5.05
N LEU A 19 6.94 -23.41 5.16
CA LEU A 19 6.40 -22.60 4.06
C LEU A 19 7.36 -22.57 2.86
N GLN A 20 8.67 -22.37 3.08
CA GLN A 20 9.68 -22.40 2.03
C GLN A 20 9.77 -23.76 1.34
N PHE A 21 9.72 -24.85 2.10
CA PHE A 21 9.71 -26.20 1.53
C PHE A 21 8.48 -26.44 0.64
N VAL A 22 7.29 -26.04 1.09
CA VAL A 22 6.06 -26.17 0.30
C VAL A 22 6.13 -25.32 -0.96
N LEU A 23 6.63 -24.08 -0.87
CA LEU A 23 6.82 -23.20 -2.03
C LEU A 23 7.76 -23.80 -3.08
N LEU A 24 8.90 -24.36 -2.64
CA LEU A 24 9.84 -25.06 -3.52
C LEU A 24 9.19 -26.28 -4.19
N THR A 25 8.32 -27.00 -3.46
CA THR A 25 7.58 -28.14 -4.02
C THR A 25 6.55 -27.68 -5.06
N VAL A 26 5.90 -26.53 -4.85
CA VAL A 26 4.94 -25.95 -5.82
C VAL A 26 5.65 -25.55 -7.12
N LEU A 27 6.89 -25.06 -7.04
CA LEU A 27 7.75 -24.73 -8.18
C LEU A 27 8.13 -25.93 -9.06
N ASP A 28 7.94 -27.18 -8.61
CA ASP A 28 8.13 -28.36 -9.45
C ASP A 28 7.01 -28.51 -10.50
N SER A 29 5.89 -27.80 -10.35
CA SER A 29 4.78 -27.79 -11.31
C SER A 29 4.82 -26.56 -12.23
N GLU A 30 4.40 -26.71 -13.49
CA GLU A 30 4.29 -25.57 -14.42
C GLU A 30 3.32 -24.50 -13.89
N HIS A 31 2.15 -24.91 -13.41
CA HIS A 31 1.15 -24.00 -12.84
C HIS A 31 1.65 -23.32 -11.55
N GLY A 32 2.37 -24.05 -10.70
CA GLY A 32 2.96 -23.48 -9.49
C GLY A 32 4.09 -22.50 -9.78
N ARG A 33 4.85 -22.69 -10.88
CA ARG A 33 5.83 -21.70 -11.35
C ARG A 33 5.15 -20.42 -11.80
N GLU A 34 4.12 -20.50 -12.62
CA GLU A 34 3.34 -19.31 -13.03
C GLU A 34 2.80 -18.53 -11.82
N MET A 35 2.22 -19.23 -10.84
CA MET A 35 1.74 -18.61 -9.60
C MET A 35 2.84 -17.91 -8.79
N VAL A 36 4.04 -18.49 -8.74
CA VAL A 36 5.17 -17.92 -8.03
C VAL A 36 5.80 -16.78 -8.81
N GLU A 37 5.89 -16.87 -10.13
CA GLU A 37 6.42 -15.81 -10.97
C GLU A 37 5.55 -14.56 -10.92
N ASP A 38 4.22 -14.72 -10.98
CA ASP A 38 3.28 -13.60 -10.87
C ASP A 38 3.43 -12.83 -9.53
N GLU A 39 3.71 -13.55 -8.42
CA GLU A 39 3.74 -12.93 -7.09
C GLU A 39 5.14 -12.58 -6.55
N LEU A 40 6.18 -13.33 -6.92
CA LEU A 40 7.54 -13.16 -6.37
C LEU A 40 8.54 -12.52 -7.36
N MET A 41 8.31 -12.57 -8.68
CA MET A 41 9.28 -12.02 -9.66
C MET A 41 9.19 -10.49 -9.91
N VAL A 42 8.46 -9.73 -9.09
CA VAL A 42 8.47 -8.25 -9.16
C VAL A 42 9.74 -7.66 -8.51
N LEU A 43 10.53 -8.43 -7.78
CA LEU A 43 11.67 -7.93 -6.99
C LEU A 43 13.05 -7.95 -7.69
N GLU A 44 13.21 -8.54 -8.87
CA GLU A 44 14.48 -8.51 -9.61
C GLU A 44 14.36 -7.74 -10.93
N GLY A 45 14.38 -6.41 -10.85
CA GLY A 45 14.18 -5.57 -12.03
C GLY A 45 14.73 -4.15 -11.98
N VAL A 46 15.73 -3.84 -11.14
CA VAL A 46 16.48 -2.58 -11.28
C VAL A 46 17.90 -2.87 -11.73
N GLY A 47 18.06 -3.00 -13.05
CA GLY A 47 19.34 -3.19 -13.72
C GLY A 47 19.28 -2.87 -15.21
N HIS A 48 19.47 -1.60 -15.56
CA HIS A 48 19.91 -1.03 -16.85
C HIS A 48 19.78 -1.89 -18.13
N ALA A 49 18.96 -1.43 -19.10
CA ALA A 49 19.44 -0.90 -20.39
C ALA A 49 18.27 -0.62 -21.33
N ALA A 50 18.15 0.65 -21.74
CA ALA A 50 17.36 1.03 -22.90
C ALA A 50 17.86 0.30 -24.15
N LYS A 51 17.04 -0.59 -24.74
CA LYS A 51 16.99 -0.82 -26.18
C LYS A 51 15.56 -1.06 -26.65
N LYS A 52 15.11 -0.09 -27.44
CA LYS A 52 13.97 -0.07 -28.35
C LYS A 52 14.05 -1.24 -29.32
N ASP A 53 13.05 -2.14 -29.34
CA ASP A 53 12.59 -2.68 -30.61
C ASP A 53 11.13 -3.10 -30.56
N THR A 54 10.44 -2.65 -31.61
CA THR A 54 9.01 -2.76 -31.84
C THR A 54 8.66 -4.12 -32.43
N ARG A 55 7.63 -4.77 -31.92
CA ARG A 55 6.70 -5.60 -32.71
C ARG A 55 5.38 -5.81 -31.98
N LYS A 56 4.36 -5.13 -32.49
CA LYS A 56 2.95 -5.42 -32.21
C LYS A 56 2.59 -6.81 -32.75
N VAL A 57 1.85 -7.56 -31.96
CA VAL A 57 0.78 -8.43 -32.46
C VAL A 57 -0.36 -8.34 -31.45
N ASP A 58 -1.44 -7.73 -31.91
CA ASP A 58 -2.71 -7.57 -31.20
C ASP A 58 -3.56 -8.85 -31.26
N ALA A 59 -4.51 -8.92 -30.32
CA ALA A 59 -5.67 -9.82 -30.18
C ALA A 59 -5.44 -11.09 -29.31
N ALA A 60 -6.18 -11.31 -28.22
CA ALA A 60 -7.60 -11.04 -28.01
C ALA A 60 -7.92 -10.51 -26.60
N SER A 61 -8.89 -9.60 -26.55
CA SER A 61 -9.32 -8.84 -25.39
C SER A 61 -10.27 -9.63 -24.48
N THR A 62 -10.04 -9.56 -23.17
CA THR A 62 -11.12 -9.54 -22.17
C THR A 62 -10.85 -8.51 -21.08
N THR A 63 -11.54 -7.37 -21.24
CA THR A 63 -12.17 -6.62 -20.13
C THR A 63 -11.32 -5.61 -19.37
N LYS A 64 -11.52 -4.33 -19.73
CA LYS A 64 -11.49 -3.14 -18.85
C LYS A 64 -11.60 -3.49 -17.36
N ARG A 65 -10.71 -2.97 -16.53
CA ARG A 65 -11.06 -2.47 -15.19
C ARG A 65 -9.97 -1.52 -14.72
N LYS A 66 -10.37 -0.31 -14.34
CA LYS A 66 -9.63 0.47 -13.35
C LYS A 66 -9.48 -0.46 -12.14
N ARG A 67 -8.28 -0.99 -11.91
CA ARG A 67 -8.01 -1.86 -10.76
C ARG A 67 -7.49 -1.08 -9.56
N LEU A 68 -7.08 0.17 -9.82
CA LEU A 68 -6.57 1.07 -8.82
C LEU A 68 -7.71 1.95 -8.30
N ASP A 69 -7.89 1.91 -6.99
CA ASP A 69 -8.81 2.73 -6.21
C ASP A 69 -8.01 3.69 -5.32
N TRP A 70 -8.67 4.73 -4.80
CA TRP A 70 -8.05 5.68 -3.88
C TRP A 70 -8.42 5.33 -2.43
N CYS A 71 -7.41 5.26 -1.57
CA CYS A 71 -7.59 4.98 -0.16
C CYS A 71 -8.04 6.23 0.58
N GLU A 72 -9.13 6.17 1.34
CA GLU A 72 -9.61 7.31 2.15
C GLU A 72 -8.79 7.56 3.42
N GLN A 73 -7.88 6.64 3.77
CA GLN A 73 -7.13 6.70 5.02
C GLN A 73 -5.73 7.29 4.83
N CYS A 74 -5.01 6.82 3.79
CA CYS A 74 -3.65 7.27 3.49
C CYS A 74 -3.57 8.21 2.28
N ASP A 75 -4.70 8.49 1.62
CA ASP A 75 -4.76 9.25 0.36
C ASP A 75 -3.80 8.71 -0.71
N GLY A 76 -3.61 7.39 -0.73
CA GLY A 76 -2.78 6.68 -1.70
C GLY A 76 -3.62 5.87 -2.68
N GLU A 77 -3.11 5.72 -3.90
CA GLU A 77 -3.65 4.80 -4.90
C GLU A 77 -3.24 3.36 -4.55
N PHE A 78 -4.19 2.42 -4.61
CA PHE A 78 -3.95 1.01 -4.27
C PHE A 78 -4.74 0.06 -5.19
N ASP A 79 -4.21 -1.15 -5.40
CA ASP A 79 -4.94 -2.22 -6.09
C ASP A 79 -5.78 -3.00 -5.08
N ALA A 80 -7.10 -2.98 -5.24
CA ALA A 80 -8.01 -3.72 -4.38
C ALA A 80 -7.79 -5.24 -4.42
N ALA A 81 -7.26 -5.78 -5.53
CA ALA A 81 -6.93 -7.20 -5.66
C ALA A 81 -5.63 -7.58 -4.94
N ALA A 82 -4.70 -6.64 -4.76
CA ALA A 82 -3.43 -6.84 -4.06
C ALA A 82 -3.42 -6.23 -2.64
N ASN A 83 -4.59 -5.85 -2.10
CA ASN A 83 -4.70 -5.22 -0.78
C ASN A 83 -4.49 -6.25 0.33
N GLN A 84 -3.30 -6.21 0.94
CA GLN A 84 -2.90 -7.10 2.02
C GLN A 84 -2.96 -6.39 3.38
N LEU A 85 -3.01 -7.18 4.46
CA LEU A 85 -2.98 -6.64 5.82
C LEU A 85 -1.63 -5.95 6.05
N GLY A 86 -1.67 -4.65 6.33
CA GLY A 86 -0.49 -3.82 6.55
C GLY A 86 0.03 -3.10 5.32
N ALA A 87 -0.66 -3.22 4.18
CA ALA A 87 -0.37 -2.42 2.99
C ALA A 87 -0.67 -0.92 3.20
N CYS A 88 -1.68 -0.60 4.02
CA CYS A 88 -2.05 0.78 4.33
C CYS A 88 -1.44 1.22 5.66
N VAL A 89 -0.69 2.32 5.63
CA VAL A 89 -0.10 2.96 6.80
C VAL A 89 -0.55 4.43 6.80
N TRP A 90 -1.20 4.88 7.87
CA TRP A 90 -1.78 6.22 7.93
C TRP A 90 -1.80 6.82 9.34
N HIS A 91 -2.05 8.13 9.41
CA HIS A 91 -2.32 8.84 10.65
C HIS A 91 -3.81 9.16 10.75
N THR A 92 -4.43 8.93 11.90
CA THR A 92 -5.83 9.33 12.16
C THR A 92 -5.94 10.77 12.67
N GLY A 93 -4.81 11.34 13.11
CA GLY A 93 -4.72 12.71 13.59
C GLY A 93 -4.43 13.70 12.47
N CYS A 94 -4.28 14.96 12.84
CA CYS A 94 -3.86 16.02 11.93
C CYS A 94 -2.44 16.48 12.31
N LEU A 95 -1.72 17.07 11.36
CA LEU A 95 -0.51 17.82 11.65
C LEU A 95 -0.85 19.07 12.45
N ARG A 96 -0.12 19.29 13.55
CA ARG A 96 -0.14 20.50 14.36
C ARG A 96 1.24 21.14 14.41
N VAL A 97 1.29 22.46 14.53
CA VAL A 97 2.53 23.21 14.76
C VAL A 97 3.11 22.82 16.11
N CYS A 98 4.41 22.50 16.14
CA CYS A 98 5.15 22.23 17.38
C CYS A 98 5.82 23.51 17.89
N TRP A 99 5.16 24.18 18.84
CA TRP A 99 5.71 25.38 19.48
C TRP A 99 6.76 25.10 20.57
N GLU A 100 6.79 23.86 21.08
CA GLU A 100 7.65 23.48 22.21
C GLU A 100 9.13 23.40 21.84
N ASP A 101 9.44 23.07 20.57
CA ASP A 101 10.81 22.87 20.11
C ASP A 101 11.50 24.20 19.74
N GLY A 102 10.79 25.34 19.85
CA GLY A 102 11.33 26.66 19.55
C GLY A 102 11.71 26.87 18.07
N PHE A 103 11.29 25.96 17.19
CA PHE A 103 11.58 26.00 15.75
C PHE A 103 10.96 27.24 15.09
N TRP A 104 9.71 27.53 15.46
CA TRP A 104 8.97 28.71 15.01
C TRP A 104 9.18 29.85 16.03
N CYS A 105 10.39 30.40 16.10
CA CYS A 105 10.67 31.59 16.89
C CYS A 105 10.71 32.83 15.96
N GLU A 106 9.92 33.85 16.32
CA GLU A 106 9.79 35.16 15.64
C GLU A 106 8.98 35.29 14.35
N THR A 107 8.33 34.24 13.84
CA THR A 107 7.39 34.44 12.72
C THR A 107 6.05 34.93 13.29
N GLY A 108 5.80 36.24 13.27
CA GLY A 108 4.46 36.81 13.51
C GLY A 108 3.43 36.47 12.42
N GLU A 109 3.74 35.48 11.60
CA GLU A 109 2.99 35.02 10.43
C GLU A 109 2.40 33.63 10.72
N ASP A 110 1.37 33.26 9.97
CA ASP A 110 0.80 31.92 10.07
C ASP A 110 1.81 30.89 9.54
N VAL A 111 2.37 30.11 10.47
CA VAL A 111 3.37 29.09 10.13
C VAL A 111 2.71 27.80 9.64
N ASP A 112 1.40 27.62 9.85
CA ASP A 112 0.67 26.40 9.48
C ASP A 112 0.25 26.40 8.00
N THR A 113 1.22 26.58 7.10
CA THR A 113 1.01 26.53 5.65
C THR A 113 1.42 25.16 5.08
N ARG A 114 0.85 24.80 3.93
CA ARG A 114 1.23 23.56 3.23
C ARG A 114 2.72 23.57 2.86
N GLU A 115 3.20 24.72 2.37
CA GLU A 115 4.59 24.92 1.99
C GLU A 115 5.54 24.71 3.18
N ASN A 116 5.16 25.15 4.38
CA ASN A 116 5.96 24.95 5.59
C ASN A 116 5.88 23.50 6.07
N ARG A 117 4.72 22.85 6.00
CA ARG A 117 4.57 21.42 6.34
C ARG A 117 5.44 20.52 5.47
N ASP A 118 5.58 20.85 4.19
CA ASP A 118 6.40 20.09 3.25
C ASP A 118 7.91 20.42 3.39
N GLN A 119 8.27 21.68 3.66
CA GLN A 119 9.69 22.10 3.77
C GLN A 119 10.30 21.86 5.14
N PHE A 120 9.51 21.95 6.21
CA PHE A 120 9.95 21.91 7.59
C PHE A 120 9.09 20.94 8.43
N PRO A 121 9.03 19.65 8.07
CA PRO A 121 8.26 18.65 8.82
C PRO A 121 8.70 18.54 10.29
N GLU A 122 9.93 18.92 10.62
CA GLU A 122 10.46 19.01 11.98
C GLU A 122 9.68 20.01 12.86
N GLY A 123 9.07 21.02 12.24
CA GLY A 123 8.26 22.03 12.90
C GLY A 123 6.82 21.58 13.20
N PHE A 124 6.43 20.37 12.80
CA PHE A 124 5.08 19.83 12.94
C PHE A 124 5.06 18.46 13.61
N ARG A 125 3.97 18.15 14.30
CA ARG A 125 3.73 16.83 14.88
C ARG A 125 2.33 16.33 14.62
N TRP A 126 2.18 15.02 14.49
CA TRP A 126 0.87 14.38 14.38
C TRP A 126 0.15 14.32 15.71
N THR A 127 -1.13 14.69 15.75
CA THR A 127 -1.91 14.64 17.00
C THR A 127 -2.23 13.23 17.49
N CYS A 128 -2.19 12.21 16.62
CA CYS A 128 -2.52 10.82 16.97
C CYS A 128 -1.40 10.09 17.73
N CYS A 129 -0.14 10.29 17.34
CA CYS A 129 1.01 9.58 17.91
C CYS A 129 2.12 10.51 18.43
N ASN A 130 1.97 11.82 18.25
CA ASN A 130 3.00 12.82 18.51
C ASN A 130 4.32 12.60 17.74
N GLY A 131 4.27 11.83 16.65
CA GLY A 131 5.38 11.65 15.71
C GLY A 131 5.64 12.91 14.90
N GLN A 132 6.82 12.97 14.28
CA GLN A 132 7.26 14.07 13.43
C GLN A 132 6.38 14.22 12.18
N GLY A 133 6.36 15.40 11.56
CA GLY A 133 5.46 15.69 10.45
C GLY A 133 5.63 14.76 9.23
N ASP A 134 6.85 14.30 8.99
CA ASP A 134 7.25 13.37 7.93
C ASP A 134 7.27 11.90 8.40
N ALA A 135 6.88 11.60 9.64
CA ALA A 135 6.86 10.24 10.14
C ALA A 135 5.82 9.39 9.40
N GLU A 136 6.17 8.13 9.15
CA GLU A 136 5.21 7.13 8.66
C GLU A 136 3.98 7.04 9.59
N GLY A 137 2.84 6.69 9.00
CA GLY A 137 1.56 6.52 9.69
C GLY A 137 1.67 5.64 10.95
N CYS A 138 0.99 6.05 12.02
CA CYS A 138 0.97 5.27 13.27
C CYS A 138 -0.06 4.13 13.28
N MET A 139 -0.93 4.07 12.27
CA MET A 139 -1.92 3.02 12.09
C MET A 139 -1.56 2.15 10.90
N VAL A 140 -1.83 0.85 10.99
CA VAL A 140 -1.48 -0.14 9.98
C VAL A 140 -2.70 -1.04 9.72
N GLY A 141 -2.99 -1.34 8.46
CA GLY A 141 -4.18 -2.11 8.09
C GLY A 141 -4.33 -2.33 6.59
N PHE A 142 -5.55 -2.68 6.17
CA PHE A 142 -5.92 -2.72 4.76
C PHE A 142 -6.25 -1.32 4.25
N HIS A 143 -6.07 -1.08 2.95
CA HIS A 143 -6.61 0.12 2.33
C HIS A 143 -8.13 0.07 2.31
N THR A 144 -8.77 1.21 2.55
CA THR A 144 -10.23 1.37 2.44
C THR A 144 -10.55 2.26 1.26
N ALA A 145 -11.25 1.72 0.25
CA ALA A 145 -11.62 2.47 -0.94
C ALA A 145 -12.61 3.58 -0.58
N SER A 146 -12.37 4.79 -1.09
CA SER A 146 -13.35 5.87 -1.00
C SER A 146 -14.62 5.47 -1.74
N VAL A 147 -15.73 5.24 -1.03
CA VAL A 147 -17.01 4.93 -1.67
C VAL A 147 -17.51 6.16 -2.42
N SER A 148 -17.27 6.21 -3.74
CA SER A 148 -17.92 7.21 -4.60
C SER A 148 -19.43 7.03 -4.46
N SER A 149 -20.09 8.02 -3.86
CA SER A 149 -21.46 7.97 -3.37
C SER A 149 -22.40 7.25 -4.34
N GLU A 150 -22.93 6.11 -3.89
CA GLU A 150 -24.01 5.43 -4.61
C GLU A 150 -25.19 6.40 -4.73
N LYS A 151 -25.61 6.61 -5.98
CA LYS A 151 -26.82 7.33 -6.36
C LYS A 151 -27.94 6.99 -5.38
N LYS A 152 -28.36 7.95 -4.56
CA LYS A 152 -29.68 7.94 -3.93
C LYS A 152 -30.72 7.80 -5.04
N SER A 153 -31.13 6.56 -5.26
CA SER A 153 -32.09 6.15 -6.26
C SER A 153 -33.33 5.65 -5.53
N LYS A 154 -34.40 6.45 -5.62
CA LYS A 154 -35.81 6.11 -5.36
C LYS A 154 -36.17 5.96 -3.86
N PHE A 155 -37.28 6.49 -3.36
CA PHE A 155 -38.60 6.73 -3.95
C PHE A 155 -39.20 8.08 -3.55
#